data_AF-A0A3P7LNQ6-F1
#
_entry.id   AF-A0A3P7LNQ6-F1
#
_cell.length_a   1.000
_cell.length_b   1.000
_cell.length_c   1.000
_cell.angle_alpha   90.00
_cell.angle_beta   90.00
_cell.angle_gamma   90.00
#
_symmetry.space_group_name_H-M   'P 1'
#
loop_
_entity.id
_entity.type
_entity.pdbx_description
1 polymer ?
#
loop_
_entity_poly.entity_id
_entity_poly.type
_entity_poly.pdbx_seq_one_letter_code
_entity_poly.pdbx_strand_id
1 'polypeptide(L)'
;MIANVGPASYNYEETINTLRYASRAKNIKNTPKINEDPKDALLREYQGEIERLKELLRSKPQAVQPEPTDEEIPEENADGDSAARETYLREQREKLSAEKERILSNTTMVAEEKTRLLEDLKAKEAVIKDEQAQTKKLEEKLRSLESKLLCGDRSIVEHTKEQEAALEAHRKKLATQQKHERAIRAKMEAESDNLANLQETFTSLRQEVDVYTAKLKKTFEKLQVLKQEMADVQEDSIHQRQEHERIVDQITQELKLRYLILENFVPPDVRRSLEKRATFDEEEECWRLLPALSTSENAAADGSDTPSSR
;
A
#
# COMPACT_ATOMS: atom_id res chain seq x y z
N MET A 1 12.65 -6.91 -22.63
CA MET A 1 13.91 -7.07 -23.39
C MET A 1 13.57 -6.96 -24.87
N ILE A 2 14.26 -6.09 -25.60
CA ILE A 2 14.14 -5.94 -27.05
C ILE A 2 15.50 -6.30 -27.65
N ALA A 3 15.52 -7.18 -28.65
CA ALA A 3 16.73 -7.66 -29.29
C ALA A 3 16.80 -7.12 -30.72
N ASN A 4 17.77 -6.25 -30.99
CA ASN A 4 17.94 -5.61 -32.30
C ASN A 4 18.98 -6.39 -33.10
N VAL A 5 18.65 -6.71 -34.36
CA VAL A 5 19.52 -7.46 -35.26
C VAL A 5 19.58 -6.80 -36.63
N GLY A 6 20.75 -6.84 -37.27
CA GLY A 6 20.95 -6.29 -38.61
C GLY A 6 20.67 -7.34 -39.71
N PRO A 7 19.99 -6.98 -40.82
CA PRO A 7 19.60 -7.94 -41.85
C PRO A 7 20.74 -8.34 -42.80
N ALA A 8 21.93 -7.74 -42.67
CA ALA A 8 23.05 -7.98 -43.57
C ALA A 8 23.68 -9.36 -43.35
N SER A 9 24.09 -10.03 -44.43
CA SER A 9 24.63 -11.40 -44.42
C SER A 9 25.92 -11.57 -43.61
N TYR A 10 26.75 -10.53 -43.51
CA TYR A 10 27.97 -10.56 -42.70
C TYR A 10 27.70 -10.53 -41.18
N ASN A 11 26.49 -10.13 -40.75
CA ASN A 11 26.09 -10.10 -39.34
C ASN A 11 25.43 -11.41 -38.88
N TYR A 12 25.49 -12.48 -39.69
CA TYR A 12 24.78 -13.72 -39.43
C TYR A 12 25.14 -14.36 -38.08
N GLU A 13 26.43 -14.42 -37.73
CA GLU A 13 26.87 -14.99 -36.44
C GLU A 13 26.41 -14.14 -35.23
N GLU A 14 26.54 -12.82 -35.30
CA GLU A 14 26.07 -11.94 -34.20
C GLU A 14 24.56 -11.97 -34.06
N THR A 15 23.85 -12.04 -35.18
CA THR A 15 22.40 -12.17 -35.23
C THR A 15 21.95 -13.47 -34.56
N ILE A 16 22.60 -14.59 -34.86
CA ILE A 16 22.23 -15.88 -34.25
C ILE A 16 22.53 -15.91 -32.75
N ASN A 17 23.63 -15.30 -32.32
CA ASN A 17 23.99 -15.19 -30.90
C ASN A 17 22.97 -14.33 -30.13
N THR A 18 22.59 -13.18 -30.68
CA THR A 18 21.58 -12.28 -30.11
C THR A 18 20.21 -12.96 -30.00
N LEU A 19 19.79 -13.67 -31.04
CA LEU A 19 18.52 -14.43 -31.03
C LEU A 19 18.54 -15.60 -30.05
N ARG A 20 19.67 -16.32 -29.92
CA ARG A 20 19.83 -17.38 -28.91
C ARG A 20 19.73 -16.81 -27.49
N TYR A 21 20.34 -15.65 -27.24
CA TYR A 21 20.23 -14.98 -25.95
C TYR A 21 18.80 -14.52 -25.66
N ALA A 22 18.12 -13.92 -26.64
CA ALA A 22 16.70 -13.56 -26.54
C ALA A 22 15.80 -14.77 -26.23
N SER A 23 16.08 -15.92 -26.86
CA SER A 23 15.37 -17.17 -26.58
C SER A 23 15.59 -17.68 -25.15
N ARG A 24 16.78 -17.49 -24.58
CA ARG A 24 17.05 -17.83 -23.16
C ARG A 24 16.34 -16.87 -22.23
N ALA A 25 16.40 -15.57 -22.51
CA ALA A 25 15.76 -14.53 -21.71
C ALA A 25 14.23 -14.68 -21.68
N LYS A 26 13.61 -15.11 -22.80
CA LYS A 26 12.18 -15.45 -22.86
C LYS A 26 11.77 -16.53 -21.85
N ASN A 27 12.68 -17.44 -21.50
CA ASN A 27 12.42 -18.53 -20.58
C ASN A 27 12.61 -18.16 -19.11
N ILE A 28 13.07 -16.94 -18.81
CA ILE A 28 13.21 -16.45 -17.44
C ILE A 28 11.80 -16.13 -16.91
N LYS A 29 11.38 -16.87 -15.87
CA LYS A 29 10.10 -16.65 -15.20
C LYS A 29 10.32 -15.76 -13.97
N ASN A 30 9.94 -14.49 -14.08
CA ASN A 30 9.86 -13.62 -12.93
C ASN A 30 8.50 -13.78 -12.26
N THR A 31 8.47 -13.76 -10.92
CA THR A 31 7.25 -13.63 -10.13
C THR A 31 7.06 -12.14 -9.82
N PRO A 32 6.27 -11.39 -10.60
CA PRO A 32 6.01 -9.99 -10.30
C PRO A 32 5.29 -9.89 -8.95
N LYS A 33 5.82 -9.06 -8.06
CA LYS A 33 5.18 -8.68 -6.81
C LYS A 33 4.89 -7.20 -6.87
N ILE A 34 3.72 -6.79 -6.39
CA ILE A 34 3.42 -5.38 -6.19
C ILE A 34 4.39 -4.92 -5.10
N ASN A 35 5.20 -3.90 -5.41
CA ASN A 35 6.07 -3.27 -4.43
C ASN A 35 5.20 -2.40 -3.53
N GLU A 36 4.65 -3.02 -2.50
CA GLU A 36 3.91 -2.34 -1.45
C GLU A 36 4.87 -1.86 -0.37
N ASP A 37 4.51 -0.78 0.31
CA ASP A 37 5.24 -0.40 1.51
C ASP A 37 5.20 -1.59 2.50
N PRO A 38 6.33 -2.01 3.10
CA PRO A 38 6.32 -3.03 4.16
C PRO A 38 5.27 -2.74 5.25
N LYS A 39 4.89 -1.48 5.46
CA LYS A 39 3.76 -1.08 6.33
C LYS A 39 2.42 -1.63 5.83
N ASP A 40 2.07 -1.38 4.57
CA ASP A 40 0.77 -1.76 3.99
C ASP A 40 0.64 -3.28 3.83
N ALA A 41 1.73 -3.96 3.47
CA ALA A 41 1.76 -5.42 3.38
C ALA A 41 1.49 -6.08 4.74
N LEU A 42 2.13 -5.58 5.80
CA LEU A 42 1.97 -6.10 7.16
C LEU A 42 0.58 -5.79 7.74
N LEU A 43 0.06 -4.58 7.50
CA LEU A 43 -1.29 -4.19 7.91
C LEU A 43 -2.35 -5.06 7.24
N ARG A 44 -2.20 -5.35 5.94
CA ARG A 44 -3.12 -6.23 5.22
C ARG A 44 -3.08 -7.67 5.73
N GLU A 45 -1.88 -8.19 6.01
CA GLU A 45 -1.74 -9.54 6.58
C GLU A 45 -2.39 -9.63 7.97
N TYR A 46 -2.20 -8.61 8.81
CA TYR A 46 -2.87 -8.55 10.11
C TYR A 46 -4.40 -8.41 9.99
N GLN A 47 -4.89 -7.56 9.09
CA GLN A 47 -6.33 -7.43 8.84
C GLN A 47 -6.94 -8.75 8.36
N GLY A 48 -6.27 -9.45 7.43
CA GLY A 48 -6.73 -10.76 6.93
C GLY A 48 -6.74 -11.85 8.00
N GLU A 49 -5.72 -11.89 8.87
CA GLU A 49 -5.70 -12.86 9.97
C GLU A 49 -6.76 -12.52 11.05
N ILE A 50 -7.01 -11.24 11.33
CA ILE A 50 -8.10 -10.80 12.22
C ILE A 50 -9.46 -11.22 11.66
N GLU A 51 -9.70 -10.99 10.36
CA GLU A 51 -10.94 -11.37 9.69
C GLU A 51 -11.15 -12.89 9.71
N ARG A 52 -10.11 -13.66 9.40
CA ARG A 52 -10.13 -15.13 9.49
C ARG A 52 -10.44 -15.63 10.89
N LEU A 53 -9.82 -15.05 11.92
CA LEU A 53 -10.05 -15.44 13.32
C LEU A 53 -11.46 -15.06 13.78
N LYS A 54 -11.98 -13.90 13.35
CA LYS A 54 -13.38 -13.49 13.58
C LYS A 54 -14.35 -14.46 12.92
N GLU A 55 -14.10 -14.86 11.69
CA GLU A 55 -14.92 -15.82 10.96
C GLU A 55 -14.86 -17.22 11.59
N LEU A 56 -13.70 -17.65 12.08
CA LEU A 56 -13.57 -18.93 12.81
C LEU A 56 -14.34 -18.91 14.14
N LEU A 57 -14.41 -17.77 14.83
CA LEU A 57 -15.20 -17.60 16.05
C LEU A 57 -16.71 -17.56 15.76
N ARG A 58 -17.12 -16.97 14.62
CA ARG A 58 -18.50 -16.90 14.14
C ARG A 58 -19.02 -18.24 13.61
N SER A 59 -18.18 -18.98 12.88
CA SER A 59 -18.54 -20.26 12.25
C SER A 59 -18.52 -21.45 13.21
N LYS A 60 -17.93 -21.33 14.42
CA LYS A 60 -17.96 -22.38 15.43
C LYS A 60 -19.40 -22.54 15.94
N PRO A 61 -20.11 -23.63 15.56
CA PRO A 61 -21.57 -23.68 15.62
C PRO A 61 -22.08 -23.54 17.05
N GLN A 62 -23.12 -22.70 17.18
CA GLN A 62 -24.13 -22.76 18.23
C GLN A 62 -24.69 -24.18 18.24
N ALA A 63 -24.10 -25.08 19.02
CA ALA A 63 -24.71 -26.37 19.27
C ALA A 63 -25.97 -26.12 20.10
N VAL A 64 -27.12 -26.33 19.45
CA VAL A 64 -28.49 -26.41 19.98
C VAL A 64 -29.25 -25.07 20.06
N GLN A 65 -29.85 -24.62 18.95
CA GLN A 65 -31.07 -23.80 19.01
C GLN A 65 -32.28 -24.71 19.26
N PRO A 66 -33.24 -24.35 20.13
CA PRO A 66 -34.64 -24.70 19.94
C PRO A 66 -35.33 -23.59 19.12
N GLU A 67 -35.91 -23.98 17.97
CA GLU A 67 -36.94 -23.34 17.10
C GLU A 67 -37.03 -21.80 16.97
N PRO A 68 -37.23 -21.26 15.74
CA PRO A 68 -37.20 -19.83 15.46
C PRO A 68 -38.47 -19.15 15.96
N THR A 69 -38.33 -17.96 16.55
CA THR A 69 -39.42 -16.99 16.63
C THR A 69 -39.00 -15.77 15.83
N ASP A 70 -39.82 -15.41 14.84
CA ASP A 70 -39.60 -14.34 13.88
C ASP A 70 -39.59 -12.97 14.56
N GLU A 71 -38.41 -12.43 14.85
CA GLU A 71 -38.23 -10.98 14.99
C GLU A 71 -36.92 -10.57 14.30
N GLU A 72 -37.05 -9.72 13.28
CA GLU A 72 -35.94 -9.14 12.52
C GLU A 72 -35.07 -8.28 13.45
N ILE A 73 -33.83 -8.72 13.70
CA ILE A 73 -32.83 -7.92 14.44
C ILE A 73 -31.90 -7.24 13.43
N PRO A 74 -31.80 -5.89 13.45
CA PRO A 74 -30.92 -5.13 12.55
C PRO A 74 -29.43 -5.43 12.76
N GLU A 75 -28.70 -5.51 11.66
CA GLU A 75 -27.24 -5.56 11.59
C GLU A 75 -26.63 -4.28 12.14
N GLU A 76 -26.24 -4.25 13.41
CA GLU A 76 -25.17 -3.38 13.90
C GLU A 76 -24.73 -3.82 15.30
N ASN A 77 -23.41 -3.97 15.48
CA ASN A 77 -22.66 -4.29 16.71
C ASN A 77 -22.27 -5.77 16.94
N ALA A 78 -21.08 -6.15 16.44
CA ALA A 78 -20.40 -7.41 16.73
C ALA A 78 -20.01 -7.62 18.21
N ASP A 79 -20.15 -6.62 19.07
CA ASP A 79 -19.91 -6.74 20.53
C ASP A 79 -21.10 -7.35 21.28
N GLY A 80 -22.31 -7.34 20.70
CA GLY A 80 -23.51 -7.91 21.32
C GLY A 80 -23.51 -9.45 21.33
N ASP A 81 -22.78 -10.08 20.42
CA ASP A 81 -22.80 -11.53 20.18
C ASP A 81 -22.00 -12.32 21.23
N SER A 82 -20.96 -11.71 21.81
CA SER A 82 -20.14 -12.34 22.86
C SER A 82 -20.89 -12.46 24.20
N ALA A 83 -21.67 -11.44 24.56
CA ALA A 83 -22.45 -11.44 25.81
C ALA A 83 -23.59 -12.46 25.74
N ALA A 84 -24.30 -12.53 24.61
CA ALA A 84 -25.35 -13.52 24.36
C ALA A 84 -24.82 -14.97 24.37
N ARG A 85 -23.60 -15.19 23.88
CA ARG A 85 -22.94 -16.50 23.93
C ARG A 85 -22.57 -16.92 25.34
N GLU A 86 -22.11 -15.98 26.17
CA GLU A 86 -21.75 -16.24 27.56
C GLU A 86 -22.98 -16.56 28.43
N THR A 87 -24.10 -15.88 28.22
CA THR A 87 -25.37 -16.17 28.91
C THR A 87 -25.92 -17.54 28.51
N TYR A 88 -25.90 -17.90 27.23
CA TYR A 88 -26.35 -19.21 26.74
C TYR A 88 -25.54 -20.38 27.35
N LEU A 89 -24.21 -20.25 27.38
CA LEU A 89 -23.33 -21.27 27.97
C LEU A 89 -23.54 -21.44 29.48
N ARG A 90 -23.92 -20.35 30.17
CA ARG A 90 -24.25 -20.38 31.59
C ARG A 90 -25.56 -21.13 31.85
N GLU A 91 -26.59 -20.85 31.07
CA GLU A 91 -27.87 -21.57 31.15
C GLU A 91 -27.71 -23.07 30.84
N GLN A 92 -26.88 -23.43 29.86
CA GLN A 92 -26.62 -24.84 29.54
C GLN A 92 -25.91 -25.58 30.68
N ARG A 93 -24.98 -24.92 31.38
CA ARG A 93 -24.32 -25.46 32.58
C ARG A 93 -25.28 -25.63 33.74
N GLU A 94 -26.17 -24.66 33.94
CA GLU A 94 -27.20 -24.73 35.00
C GLU A 94 -28.22 -25.85 34.75
N LYS A 95 -28.60 -26.07 33.48
CA LYS A 95 -29.44 -27.21 33.07
C LYS A 95 -28.74 -28.56 33.32
N LEU A 96 -27.46 -28.68 32.95
CA LEU A 96 -26.65 -29.88 33.22
C LEU A 96 -26.50 -30.14 34.72
N SER A 97 -26.30 -29.11 35.56
CA SER A 97 -26.21 -29.27 37.01
C SER A 97 -27.55 -29.68 37.63
N ALA A 98 -28.66 -29.09 37.19
CA ALA A 98 -29.99 -29.46 37.64
C ALA A 98 -30.35 -30.91 37.26
N GLU A 99 -29.97 -31.35 36.06
CA GLU A 99 -30.18 -32.72 35.60
C GLU A 99 -29.36 -33.74 36.43
N LYS A 100 -28.11 -33.39 36.78
CA LYS A 100 -27.30 -34.18 37.73
C LYS A 100 -27.96 -34.31 39.10
N GLU A 101 -28.51 -33.23 39.64
CA GLU A 101 -29.20 -33.24 40.93
C GLU A 101 -30.51 -34.05 40.89
N ARG A 102 -31.24 -34.00 39.77
CA ARG A 102 -32.44 -34.83 39.54
C ARG A 102 -32.11 -36.32 39.49
N ILE A 103 -31.01 -36.69 38.83
CA ILE A 103 -30.56 -38.09 38.77
C ILE A 103 -30.07 -38.58 40.15
N LEU A 104 -29.44 -37.70 40.93
CA LEU A 104 -28.98 -38.01 42.29
C LEU A 104 -30.13 -38.20 43.29
N SER A 105 -31.19 -37.41 43.18
CA SER A 105 -32.36 -37.45 44.07
C SER A 105 -33.38 -38.55 43.70
N ASN A 106 -33.37 -39.03 42.46
CA ASN A 106 -34.30 -40.08 42.04
C ASN A 106 -33.88 -41.45 42.62
N THR A 107 -34.70 -41.99 43.52
CA THR A 107 -34.45 -43.24 44.26
C THR A 107 -34.92 -44.50 43.53
N THR A 108 -35.69 -44.36 42.45
CA THR A 108 -36.28 -45.49 41.70
C THR A 108 -35.39 -46.05 40.59
N MET A 109 -34.23 -45.42 40.32
CA MET A 109 -33.30 -45.83 39.26
C MET A 109 -32.32 -46.91 39.75
N VAL A 110 -31.99 -47.88 38.91
CA VAL A 110 -30.97 -48.90 39.20
C VAL A 110 -29.61 -48.21 39.34
N ALA A 111 -28.83 -48.58 40.36
CA ALA A 111 -27.55 -47.94 40.68
C ALA A 111 -26.57 -47.91 39.49
N GLU A 112 -26.58 -48.94 38.63
CA GLU A 112 -25.74 -49.05 37.44
C GLU A 112 -26.17 -48.10 36.30
N GLU A 113 -27.46 -47.81 36.15
CA GLU A 113 -27.94 -46.84 35.16
C GLU A 113 -27.65 -45.41 35.61
N LYS A 114 -27.74 -45.17 36.93
CA LYS A 114 -27.37 -43.89 37.56
C LYS A 114 -25.88 -43.57 37.39
N THR A 115 -24.99 -44.55 37.51
CA THR A 115 -23.55 -44.33 37.29
C THR A 115 -23.24 -44.03 35.82
N ARG A 116 -23.84 -44.75 34.88
CA ARG A 116 -23.67 -44.49 33.43
C ARG A 116 -24.11 -43.09 33.03
N LEU A 117 -25.30 -42.65 33.46
CA LEU A 117 -25.79 -41.30 33.14
C LEU A 117 -24.91 -40.20 33.75
N LEU A 118 -24.34 -40.42 34.94
CA LEU A 118 -23.40 -39.48 35.54
C LEU A 118 -22.05 -39.41 34.80
N GLU A 119 -21.58 -40.53 34.25
CA GLU A 119 -20.37 -40.57 33.41
C GLU A 119 -20.59 -39.85 32.08
N ASP A 120 -21.74 -40.07 31.42
CA ASP A 120 -22.11 -39.38 30.18
C ASP A 120 -22.24 -37.85 30.39
N LEU A 121 -22.83 -37.41 31.51
CA LEU A 121 -22.93 -35.98 31.85
C LEU A 121 -21.55 -35.37 32.17
N LYS A 122 -20.64 -36.12 32.81
CA LYS A 122 -19.26 -35.67 33.02
C LYS A 122 -18.48 -35.57 31.71
N ALA A 123 -18.69 -36.52 30.78
CA ALA A 123 -18.07 -36.48 29.45
C ALA A 123 -18.54 -35.27 28.64
N LYS A 124 -19.86 -34.99 28.63
CA LYS A 124 -20.42 -33.79 27.97
C LYS A 124 -19.91 -32.49 28.57
N GLU A 125 -19.80 -32.39 29.89
CA GLU A 125 -19.21 -31.22 30.55
C GLU A 125 -17.73 -31.02 30.23
N ALA A 126 -16.96 -32.11 30.06
CA ALA A 126 -15.56 -32.02 29.69
C ALA A 126 -15.41 -31.45 28.27
N VAL A 127 -16.21 -31.93 27.31
CA VAL A 127 -16.23 -31.42 25.92
C VAL A 127 -16.58 -29.93 25.88
N ILE A 128 -17.62 -29.50 26.62
CA ILE A 128 -18.01 -28.07 26.68
C ILE A 128 -16.89 -27.21 27.29
N LYS A 129 -16.18 -27.71 28.31
CA LYS A 129 -15.05 -27.00 28.91
C LYS A 129 -13.87 -26.87 27.95
N ASP A 130 -13.55 -27.93 27.21
CA ASP A 130 -12.47 -27.91 26.23
C ASP A 130 -12.77 -26.98 25.06
N GLU A 131 -14.03 -26.98 24.58
CA GLU A 131 -14.49 -26.06 23.53
C GLU A 131 -14.40 -24.59 23.98
N GLN A 132 -14.81 -24.30 25.22
CA GLN A 132 -14.69 -22.96 25.82
C GLN A 132 -13.24 -22.54 26.04
N ALA A 133 -12.36 -23.46 26.42
CA ALA A 133 -10.93 -23.17 26.53
C ALA A 133 -10.32 -22.83 25.16
N GLN A 134 -10.79 -23.49 24.09
CA GLN A 134 -10.35 -23.18 22.73
C GLN A 134 -10.90 -21.84 22.23
N THR A 135 -12.17 -21.50 22.49
CA THR A 135 -12.72 -20.19 22.08
C THR A 135 -12.02 -19.04 22.82
N LYS A 136 -11.80 -19.17 24.13
CA LYS A 136 -11.04 -18.17 24.91
C LYS A 136 -9.61 -17.96 24.39
N LYS A 137 -8.91 -19.04 24.02
CA LYS A 137 -7.58 -18.93 23.40
C LYS A 137 -7.60 -18.21 22.05
N LEU A 138 -8.66 -18.38 21.26
CA LEU A 138 -8.82 -17.68 19.99
C LEU A 138 -9.17 -16.20 20.22
N GLU A 139 -10.03 -15.89 21.19
CA GLU A 139 -10.37 -14.52 21.60
C GLU A 139 -9.17 -13.77 22.19
N GLU A 140 -8.33 -14.41 23.01
CA GLU A 140 -7.09 -13.82 23.51
C GLU A 140 -6.10 -13.50 22.40
N LYS A 141 -5.97 -14.41 21.41
CA LYS A 141 -5.15 -14.16 20.21
C LYS A 141 -5.70 -13.01 19.40
N LEU A 142 -7.02 -12.96 19.19
CA LEU A 142 -7.69 -11.88 18.47
C LEU A 142 -7.45 -10.53 19.17
N ARG A 143 -7.70 -10.44 20.49
CA ARG A 143 -7.41 -9.24 21.29
C ARG A 143 -5.95 -8.84 21.25
N SER A 144 -5.02 -9.80 21.22
CA SER A 144 -3.59 -9.49 21.12
C SER A 144 -3.21 -8.91 19.75
N LEU A 145 -3.86 -9.34 18.66
CA LEU A 145 -3.64 -8.81 17.31
C LEU A 145 -4.33 -7.45 17.14
N GLU A 146 -5.55 -7.31 17.63
CA GLU A 146 -6.29 -6.03 17.63
C GLU A 146 -5.59 -4.97 18.49
N SER A 147 -5.06 -5.33 19.66
CA SER A 147 -4.29 -4.41 20.49
C SER A 147 -2.99 -3.98 19.82
N LYS A 148 -2.31 -4.85 19.06
CA LYS A 148 -1.12 -4.48 18.29
C LYS A 148 -1.45 -3.55 17.12
N LEU A 149 -2.65 -3.69 16.54
CA LEU A 149 -3.15 -2.81 15.50
C LEU A 149 -3.59 -1.45 16.09
N LEU A 150 -4.27 -1.45 17.24
CA LEU A 150 -4.83 -0.26 17.90
C LEU A 150 -3.78 0.55 18.69
N CYS A 151 -2.77 -0.10 19.27
CA CYS A 151 -1.58 0.56 19.84
C CYS A 151 -0.47 0.80 18.80
N GLY A 152 -0.71 0.48 17.52
CA GLY A 152 0.27 0.55 16.43
C GLY A 152 0.72 1.95 16.06
N ASP A 153 -0.05 2.99 16.38
CA ASP A 153 0.22 4.37 15.95
C ASP A 153 1.47 5.01 16.57
N ARG A 154 2.05 4.44 17.64
CA ARG A 154 3.16 5.07 18.36
C ARG A 154 4.49 4.34 18.17
N SER A 155 4.51 3.02 18.28
CA SER A 155 5.76 2.23 18.17
C SER A 155 6.21 2.00 16.71
N ILE A 156 5.27 1.85 15.77
CA ILE A 156 5.59 1.68 14.35
C ILE A 156 6.05 3.03 13.76
N VAL A 157 5.39 4.13 14.13
CA VAL A 157 5.77 5.48 13.71
C VAL A 157 7.15 5.87 14.27
N GLU A 158 7.45 5.53 15.52
CA GLU A 158 8.78 5.79 16.10
C GLU A 158 9.89 4.98 15.41
N HIS A 159 9.71 3.67 15.23
CA HIS A 159 10.74 2.86 14.57
C HIS A 159 10.93 3.23 13.09
N THR A 160 9.86 3.64 12.41
CA THR A 160 9.92 4.08 11.01
C THR A 160 10.56 5.46 10.88
N LYS A 161 10.27 6.39 11.80
CA LYS A 161 10.96 7.69 11.88
C LYS A 161 12.45 7.52 12.17
N GLU A 162 12.82 6.56 13.00
CA GLU A 162 14.23 6.20 13.24
C GLU A 162 14.91 5.62 11.99
N GLN A 163 14.23 4.72 11.25
CA GLN A 163 14.75 4.16 10.01
C GLN A 163 14.87 5.22 8.90
N GLU A 164 13.87 6.08 8.73
CA GLU A 164 13.90 7.20 7.79
C GLU A 164 15.01 8.19 8.14
N ALA A 165 15.16 8.54 9.42
CA ALA A 165 16.26 9.39 9.89
C ALA A 165 17.63 8.73 9.67
N ALA A 166 17.75 7.41 9.85
CA ALA A 166 18.98 6.66 9.59
C ALA A 166 19.32 6.64 8.09
N LEU A 167 18.31 6.45 7.22
CA LEU A 167 18.47 6.50 5.76
C LEU A 167 18.84 7.90 5.29
N GLU A 168 18.22 8.95 5.84
CA GLU A 168 18.54 10.33 5.51
C GLU A 168 19.96 10.69 5.97
N ALA A 169 20.37 10.24 7.17
CA ALA A 169 21.74 10.39 7.65
C ALA A 169 22.74 9.65 6.74
N HIS A 170 22.39 8.46 6.25
CA HIS A 170 23.22 7.70 5.31
C HIS A 170 23.34 8.41 3.95
N ARG A 171 22.23 8.94 3.41
CA ARG A 171 22.22 9.76 2.19
C ARG A 171 23.08 11.01 2.33
N LYS A 172 23.00 11.70 3.48
CA LYS A 172 23.86 12.86 3.80
C LYS A 172 25.35 12.47 3.83
N LYS A 173 25.70 11.33 4.44
CA LYS A 173 27.09 10.80 4.45
C LYS A 173 27.60 10.45 3.05
N LEU A 174 26.77 9.81 2.22
CA LEU A 174 27.10 9.52 0.82
C LEU A 174 27.33 10.81 0.04
N ALA A 175 26.48 11.82 0.22
CA ALA A 175 26.63 13.11 -0.44
C ALA A 175 27.92 13.85 -0.02
N THR A 176 28.30 13.79 1.26
CA THR A 176 29.57 14.37 1.71
C THR A 176 30.77 13.61 1.17
N GLN A 177 30.72 12.28 1.14
CA GLN A 177 31.76 11.44 0.52
C GLN A 177 31.92 11.75 -0.97
N GLN A 178 30.82 11.81 -1.74
CA GLN A 178 30.88 12.15 -3.17
C GLN A 178 31.43 13.56 -3.41
N LYS A 179 31.04 14.54 -2.60
CA LYS A 179 31.61 15.90 -2.68
C LYS A 179 33.11 15.89 -2.40
N HIS A 180 33.55 15.14 -1.38
CA HIS A 180 34.96 15.02 -1.05
C HIS A 180 35.75 14.32 -2.16
N GLU A 181 35.23 13.23 -2.72
CA GLU A 181 35.84 12.52 -3.85
C GLU A 181 35.97 13.42 -5.08
N ARG A 182 34.90 14.15 -5.45
CA ARG A 182 34.96 15.13 -6.55
C ARG A 182 35.99 16.22 -6.29
N ALA A 183 36.09 16.71 -5.05
CA ALA A 183 37.08 17.71 -4.68
C ALA A 183 38.52 17.18 -4.79
N ILE A 184 38.77 15.93 -4.40
CA ILE A 184 40.07 15.27 -4.60
C ILE A 184 40.37 15.11 -6.08
N ARG A 185 39.43 14.61 -6.89
CA ARG A 185 39.64 14.45 -8.34
C ARG A 185 39.94 15.78 -9.02
N ALA A 186 39.20 16.84 -8.68
CA ALA A 186 39.45 18.18 -9.21
C ALA A 186 40.83 18.73 -8.80
N LYS A 187 41.27 18.49 -7.55
CA LYS A 187 42.63 18.85 -7.11
C LYS A 187 43.70 18.07 -7.85
N MET A 188 43.55 16.76 -8.00
CA MET A 188 44.48 15.92 -8.76
C MET A 188 44.60 16.37 -10.22
N GLU A 189 43.48 16.74 -10.85
CA GLU A 189 43.48 17.27 -12.21
C GLU A 189 44.17 18.64 -12.28
N ALA A 190 43.87 19.56 -11.35
CA ALA A 190 44.54 20.85 -11.28
C ALA A 190 46.05 20.74 -11.00
N GLU A 191 46.47 19.82 -10.14
CA GLU A 191 47.89 19.53 -9.89
C GLU A 191 48.55 18.90 -11.12
N SER A 192 47.86 18.00 -11.83
CA SER A 192 48.35 17.45 -13.10
C SER A 192 48.50 18.53 -14.17
N ASP A 193 47.55 19.46 -14.27
CA ASP A 193 47.61 20.54 -15.26
C ASP A 193 48.68 21.59 -14.86
N ASN A 194 48.88 21.85 -13.55
CA ASN A 194 49.95 22.70 -13.05
C ASN A 194 51.34 22.11 -13.29
N LEU A 195 51.53 20.80 -13.06
CA LEU A 195 52.79 20.11 -13.37
C LEU A 195 53.08 20.10 -14.87
N ALA A 196 52.05 19.90 -15.70
CA ALA A 196 52.18 19.98 -17.14
C ALA A 196 52.62 21.38 -17.62
N ASN A 197 52.12 22.45 -16.98
CA ASN A 197 52.51 23.82 -17.27
C ASN A 197 53.94 24.16 -16.79
N LEU A 198 54.39 23.62 -15.65
CA LEU A 198 55.74 23.84 -15.12
C LEU A 198 56.84 23.15 -15.97
N GLN A 199 56.48 22.07 -16.67
CA GLN A 199 57.36 21.38 -17.62
C GLN A 199 57.52 22.07 -18.99
N GLU A 200 56.89 23.23 -19.21
CA GLU A 200 56.94 23.98 -20.48
C GLU A 200 58.22 24.82 -20.67
N THR A 201 59.24 24.66 -19.82
CA THR A 201 60.58 25.17 -20.12
C THR A 201 61.25 24.24 -21.15
N PHE A 202 60.81 24.34 -22.40
CA PHE A 202 61.26 23.46 -23.48
C PHE A 202 62.75 23.63 -23.76
N THR A 203 63.49 22.52 -23.73
CA THR A 203 64.92 22.52 -24.07
C THR A 203 65.18 22.28 -25.56
N SER A 204 64.14 21.90 -26.33
CA SER A 204 64.22 21.65 -27.77
C SER A 204 62.84 21.79 -28.44
N LEU A 205 62.82 22.30 -29.69
CA LEU A 205 61.62 22.41 -30.51
C LEU A 205 60.89 21.07 -30.71
N ARG A 206 61.63 19.94 -30.72
CA ARG A 206 61.04 18.61 -30.85
C ARG A 206 60.23 18.20 -29.62
N GLN A 207 60.72 18.54 -28.43
CA GLN A 207 60.00 18.30 -27.18
C GLN A 207 58.71 19.14 -27.11
N GLU A 208 58.76 20.37 -27.62
CA GLU A 208 57.59 21.25 -27.71
C GLU A 208 56.49 20.66 -28.61
N VAL A 209 56.87 20.15 -29.79
CA VAL A 209 55.93 19.44 -30.68
C VAL A 209 55.33 18.21 -30.01
N ASP A 210 56.13 17.39 -29.32
CA ASP A 210 55.65 16.19 -28.63
C ASP A 210 54.64 16.54 -27.52
N VAL A 211 54.94 17.59 -26.72
CA VAL A 211 54.04 18.08 -25.66
C VAL A 211 52.76 18.66 -26.22
N TYR A 212 52.81 19.49 -27.28
CA TYR A 212 51.60 19.99 -27.91
C TYR A 212 50.78 18.88 -28.56
N THR A 213 51.42 17.86 -29.13
CA THR A 213 50.72 16.68 -29.68
C THR A 213 50.01 15.91 -28.57
N ALA A 214 50.64 15.72 -27.41
CA ALA A 214 50.03 15.07 -26.26
C ALA A 214 48.86 15.90 -25.68
N LYS A 215 49.02 17.22 -25.57
CA LYS A 215 47.94 18.12 -25.17
C LYS A 215 46.76 18.08 -26.14
N LEU A 216 47.03 18.09 -27.44
CA LEU A 216 46.00 17.99 -28.48
C LEU A 216 45.23 16.66 -28.37
N LYS A 217 45.92 15.54 -28.12
CA LYS A 217 45.26 14.26 -27.85
C LYS A 217 44.37 14.32 -26.61
N LYS A 218 44.89 14.83 -25.48
CA LYS A 218 44.13 14.97 -24.22
C LYS A 218 42.89 15.86 -24.39
N THR A 219 43.01 17.00 -25.08
CA THR A 219 41.86 17.88 -25.33
C THR A 219 40.87 17.28 -26.32
N PHE A 220 41.34 16.55 -27.33
CA PHE A 220 40.48 15.83 -28.27
C PHE A 220 39.69 14.72 -27.58
N GLU A 221 40.32 13.94 -26.70
CA GLU A 221 39.65 12.91 -25.88
C GLU A 221 38.58 13.54 -24.97
N LYS A 222 38.91 14.63 -24.27
CA LYS A 222 37.94 15.39 -23.46
C LYS A 222 36.75 15.88 -24.31
N LEU A 223 37.02 16.40 -25.50
CA LEU A 223 35.99 16.85 -26.44
C LEU A 223 35.12 15.69 -26.92
N GLN A 224 35.70 14.51 -27.16
CA GLN A 224 34.96 13.32 -27.57
C GLN A 224 34.01 12.83 -26.45
N VAL A 225 34.48 12.83 -25.20
CA VAL A 225 33.65 12.50 -24.03
C VAL A 225 32.50 13.49 -23.89
N LEU A 226 32.78 14.80 -23.93
CA LEU A 226 31.72 15.82 -23.86
C LEU A 226 30.71 15.70 -25.00
N LYS A 227 31.15 15.36 -26.22
CA LYS A 227 30.23 15.09 -27.34
C LYS A 227 29.32 13.90 -27.07
N GLN A 228 29.84 12.84 -26.46
CA GLN A 228 29.04 11.68 -26.08
C GLN A 228 28.05 12.04 -24.98
N GLU A 229 28.48 12.74 -23.93
CA GLU A 229 27.59 13.21 -22.86
C GLU A 229 26.47 14.12 -23.41
N MET A 230 26.78 15.00 -24.36
CA MET A 230 25.77 15.82 -25.02
C MET A 230 24.75 14.99 -25.81
N ALA A 231 25.19 13.92 -26.49
CA ALA A 231 24.29 13.02 -27.20
C ALA A 231 23.39 12.25 -26.23
N ASP A 232 23.96 11.70 -25.16
CA ASP A 232 23.23 10.97 -24.13
C ASP A 232 22.14 11.85 -23.48
N VAL A 233 22.48 13.10 -23.10
CA VAL A 233 21.51 14.07 -22.55
C VAL A 233 20.41 14.44 -23.55
N GLN A 234 20.76 14.55 -24.84
CA GLN A 234 19.77 14.80 -25.89
C GLN A 234 18.80 13.63 -26.06
N GLU A 235 19.31 12.39 -26.04
CA GLU A 235 18.47 11.18 -26.10
C GLU A 235 17.53 11.09 -24.90
N ASP A 236 18.03 11.35 -23.69
CA ASP A 236 17.21 11.38 -22.47
C ASP A 236 16.10 12.45 -22.55
N SER A 237 16.43 13.66 -23.04
CA SER A 237 15.45 14.74 -23.22
C SER A 237 14.37 14.36 -24.24
N ILE A 238 14.76 13.71 -25.35
CA ILE A 238 13.81 13.21 -26.35
C ILE A 238 12.89 12.16 -25.74
N HIS A 239 13.44 11.21 -24.98
CA HIS A 239 12.67 10.16 -24.33
C HIS A 239 11.67 10.73 -23.30
N GLN A 240 12.10 11.66 -22.44
CA GLN A 240 11.23 12.34 -21.49
C GLN A 240 10.10 13.09 -22.19
N ARG A 241 10.41 13.82 -23.27
CA ARG A 241 9.40 14.53 -24.06
C ARG A 241 8.35 13.58 -24.64
N GLN A 242 8.79 12.46 -25.23
CA GLN A 242 7.87 11.44 -25.77
C GLN A 242 6.98 10.83 -24.70
N GLU A 243 7.50 10.59 -23.50
CA GLU A 243 6.70 10.05 -22.41
C GLU A 243 5.68 11.06 -21.89
N HIS A 244 6.06 12.33 -21.74
CA HIS A 244 5.12 13.40 -21.39
C HIS A 244 4.02 13.55 -22.44
N GLU A 245 4.36 13.44 -23.73
CA GLU A 245 3.39 13.49 -24.83
C GLU A 245 2.37 12.34 -24.74
N ARG A 246 2.81 11.11 -24.45
CA ARG A 246 1.92 9.96 -24.23
C ARG A 246 0.97 10.18 -23.05
N ILE A 247 1.48 10.71 -21.93
CA ILE A 247 0.66 10.99 -20.75
C ILE A 247 -0.40 12.06 -21.07
N VAL A 248 0.00 13.12 -21.78
CA VAL A 248 -0.93 14.18 -22.22
C VAL A 248 -2.00 13.62 -23.14
N ASP A 249 -1.65 12.76 -24.09
CA ASP A 249 -2.62 12.11 -24.98
C ASP A 249 -3.60 11.22 -24.22
N GLN A 250 -3.11 10.42 -23.27
CA GLN A 250 -3.95 9.57 -22.42
C GLN A 250 -4.93 10.39 -21.58
N ILE A 251 -4.43 11.42 -20.88
CA ILE A 251 -5.28 12.32 -20.07
C ILE A 251 -6.30 13.02 -20.97
N THR A 252 -5.90 13.45 -22.17
CA THR A 252 -6.79 14.08 -23.14
C THR A 252 -7.90 13.12 -23.59
N GLN A 253 -7.58 11.85 -23.83
CA GLN A 253 -8.56 10.83 -24.20
C GLN A 253 -9.55 10.56 -23.07
N GLU A 254 -9.06 10.41 -21.83
CA GLU A 254 -9.90 10.22 -20.65
C GLU A 254 -10.82 11.43 -20.41
N LEU A 255 -10.28 12.64 -20.54
CA LEU A 255 -11.02 13.88 -20.40
C LEU A 255 -12.11 13.98 -21.47
N LYS A 256 -11.82 13.71 -22.74
CA LYS A 256 -12.81 13.65 -23.82
C LYS A 256 -13.93 12.64 -23.53
N LEU A 257 -13.58 11.45 -23.03
CA LEU A 257 -14.56 10.43 -22.64
C LEU A 257 -15.47 10.94 -21.51
N ARG A 258 -14.89 11.54 -20.47
CA ARG A 258 -15.65 12.11 -19.34
C ARG A 258 -16.58 13.24 -19.80
N TYR A 259 -16.12 14.15 -20.66
CA TYR A 259 -16.96 15.19 -21.26
C TYR A 259 -18.12 14.60 -22.05
N LEU A 260 -17.86 13.58 -22.88
CA LEU A 260 -18.91 12.89 -23.64
C LEU A 260 -19.97 12.25 -22.73
N ILE A 261 -19.55 11.66 -21.61
CA ILE A 261 -20.47 11.12 -20.60
C ILE A 261 -21.30 12.25 -19.98
N LEU A 262 -20.66 13.34 -19.57
CA LEU A 262 -21.34 14.49 -18.98
C LEU A 262 -22.35 15.12 -19.96
N GLU A 263 -22.03 15.22 -21.24
CA GLU A 263 -22.92 15.78 -22.27
C GLU A 263 -24.14 14.92 -22.57
N ASN A 264 -23.97 13.60 -22.63
CA ASN A 264 -25.06 12.70 -23.02
C ASN A 264 -25.92 12.23 -21.84
N PHE A 265 -25.35 12.11 -20.64
CA PHE A 265 -26.02 11.43 -19.52
C PHE A 265 -26.32 12.34 -18.32
N VAL A 266 -25.77 13.55 -18.23
CA VAL A 266 -26.00 14.45 -17.10
C VAL A 266 -26.85 15.64 -17.53
N PRO A 267 -28.07 15.82 -16.97
CA PRO A 267 -28.89 16.98 -17.26
C PRO A 267 -28.17 18.31 -16.98
N PRO A 268 -28.35 19.34 -17.83
CA PRO A 268 -27.61 20.59 -17.71
C PRO A 268 -27.88 21.33 -16.40
N ASP A 269 -29.07 21.17 -15.81
CA ASP A 269 -29.43 21.83 -14.54
C ASP A 269 -28.66 21.25 -13.36
N VAL A 270 -28.47 19.92 -13.34
CA VAL A 270 -27.65 19.23 -12.32
C VAL A 270 -26.19 19.64 -12.46
N ARG A 271 -25.68 19.72 -13.69
CA ARG A 271 -24.31 20.18 -13.96
C ARG A 271 -24.08 21.57 -13.42
N ARG A 272 -24.94 22.55 -13.74
CA ARG A 272 -24.84 23.93 -13.24
C ARG A 272 -24.94 23.99 -11.71
N SER A 273 -25.79 23.16 -11.10
CA SER A 273 -25.89 23.09 -9.64
C SER A 273 -24.61 22.56 -9.01
N LEU A 274 -23.97 21.55 -9.60
CA LEU A 274 -22.72 20.99 -9.12
C LEU A 274 -21.55 21.97 -9.31
N GLU A 275 -21.43 22.60 -10.48
CA GLU A 275 -20.40 23.61 -10.77
C GLU A 275 -20.45 24.78 -9.78
N LYS A 276 -21.64 25.23 -9.37
CA LYS A 276 -21.79 26.30 -8.36
C LYS A 276 -21.38 25.87 -6.95
N ARG A 277 -21.44 24.58 -6.66
CA ARG A 277 -21.16 24.00 -5.33
C ARG A 277 -19.74 23.44 -5.22
N ALA A 278 -19.08 23.22 -6.36
CA ALA A 278 -17.75 22.68 -6.42
C ALA A 278 -16.72 23.77 -6.13
N THR A 279 -15.92 23.56 -5.10
CA THR A 279 -14.79 24.43 -4.72
C THR A 279 -13.54 23.58 -4.67
N PHE A 280 -12.47 24.04 -5.32
CA PHE A 280 -11.17 23.36 -5.27
C PHE A 280 -10.44 23.77 -3.99
N ASP A 281 -9.97 22.79 -3.22
CA ASP A 281 -9.10 22.99 -2.08
C ASP A 281 -7.64 22.84 -2.51
N GLU A 282 -6.87 23.94 -2.46
CA GLU A 282 -5.45 23.97 -2.85
C GLU A 282 -4.54 23.28 -1.82
N GLU A 283 -4.94 23.16 -0.55
CA GLU A 283 -4.11 22.53 0.49
C GLU A 283 -4.15 21.00 0.40
N GLU A 284 -5.31 20.45 0.06
CA GLU A 284 -5.57 19.00 -0.04
C GLU A 284 -5.64 18.49 -1.50
N GLU A 285 -5.39 19.36 -2.49
CA GLU A 285 -5.44 19.08 -3.94
C GLU A 285 -6.72 18.33 -4.41
N CYS A 286 -7.87 18.62 -3.80
CA CYS A 286 -9.12 17.90 -4.06
C CYS A 286 -10.33 18.82 -4.28
N TRP A 287 -11.31 18.35 -5.05
CA TRP A 287 -12.58 19.04 -5.23
C TRP A 287 -13.52 18.73 -4.05
N ARG A 288 -13.97 19.78 -3.36
CA ARG A 288 -15.01 19.71 -2.33
C ARG A 288 -16.34 20.19 -2.88
N LEU A 289 -17.42 19.49 -2.54
CA LEU A 289 -18.78 19.87 -2.91
C LEU A 289 -19.49 20.42 -1.67
N LEU A 290 -19.91 21.69 -1.73
CA LEU A 290 -20.71 22.30 -0.68
C LEU A 290 -22.09 21.61 -0.59
N PRO A 291 -22.67 21.43 0.62
CA PRO A 291 -24.02 20.86 0.77
C PRO A 291 -25.06 21.67 -0.01
N ALA A 292 -26.04 20.98 -0.60
CA ALA A 292 -27.19 21.69 -1.17
C ALA A 292 -27.98 22.29 -0.01
N LEU A 293 -28.04 23.63 0.08
CA LEU A 293 -28.94 24.29 1.01
C LEU A 293 -30.35 23.79 0.72
N SER A 294 -30.96 23.10 1.68
CA SER A 294 -32.35 22.68 1.56
C SER A 294 -33.21 23.93 1.36
N THR A 295 -34.02 23.95 0.32
CA THR A 295 -35.01 25.00 0.04
C THR A 295 -36.17 24.95 1.04
N SER A 296 -35.88 24.91 2.35
CA SER A 296 -36.88 25.01 3.41
C SER A 296 -36.73 26.25 4.30
N GLU A 297 -35.59 26.95 4.29
CA GLU A 297 -35.37 28.09 5.22
C GLU A 297 -35.50 29.49 4.61
N ASN A 298 -35.67 29.63 3.29
CA ASN A 298 -35.76 30.95 2.63
C ASN A 298 -37.18 31.48 2.34
N ALA A 299 -38.23 30.89 2.95
CA ALA A 299 -39.60 31.40 2.84
C ALA A 299 -40.11 32.16 4.08
N ALA A 300 -39.30 32.28 5.15
CA ALA A 300 -39.74 32.83 6.43
C ALA A 300 -39.27 34.27 6.73
N ALA A 301 -38.49 34.91 5.84
CA ALA A 301 -37.84 36.18 6.15
C ALA A 301 -38.24 37.37 5.26
N ASP A 302 -39.25 37.24 4.40
CA ASP A 302 -39.70 38.34 3.53
C ASP A 302 -41.22 38.51 3.62
N GLY A 303 -41.67 39.11 4.74
CA GLY A 303 -43.09 39.16 5.08
C GLY A 303 -43.45 40.11 6.22
N SER A 304 -42.79 41.26 6.36
CA SER A 304 -43.33 42.38 7.14
C SER A 304 -42.61 43.69 6.83
N ASP A 305 -43.15 44.48 5.90
CA ASP A 305 -43.30 45.93 6.07
C ASP A 305 -44.10 46.51 4.90
N THR A 306 -45.37 46.81 5.15
CA THR A 306 -46.19 47.70 4.32
C THR A 306 -46.31 49.05 5.04
N PRO A 307 -46.07 50.19 4.37
CA PRO A 307 -46.31 51.51 4.98
C PRO A 307 -47.76 51.94 4.70
N SER A 308 -48.54 52.17 5.75
CA SER A 308 -49.87 52.78 5.64
C SER A 308 -49.76 54.29 5.81
N SER A 309 -49.96 55.03 4.71
CA SER A 309 -50.20 56.47 4.71
C SER A 309 -51.64 56.79 5.16
N ARG A 310 -51.79 57.46 6.29
CA ARG A 310 -52.67 58.63 6.51
C ARG A 310 -52.51 59.17 7.92
#